data_AF-A0A5J4PN44-F1
#
_entry.id   AF-A0A5J4PN44-F1
#
_cell.length_a   1.000
_cell.length_b   1.000
_cell.length_c   1.000
_cell.angle_alpha   90.00
_cell.angle_beta   90.00
_cell.angle_gamma   90.00
#
_symmetry.space_group_name_H-M   'P 1'
#
loop_
_entity.id
_entity.type
_entity.pdbx_description
1 polymer ?
#
loop_
_entity_poly.entity_id
_entity_poly.type
_entity_poly.pdbx_seq_one_letter_code
_entity_poly.pdbx_strand_id
1 'polypeptide(L)' 'MPNKTVSMSKIRQILRCYAQGKGTKAISSMLSVSRNTIKKYLQQFQ' A
#
# COMPACT_ATOMS: atom_id res chain seq x y z
N MET A 1 5.82 -6.93 8.64
CA MET A 1 6.15 -7.38 10.00
C MET A 1 5.08 -8.37 10.39
N PRO A 2 5.42 -9.58 10.87
CA PRO A 2 4.42 -10.61 11.10
C PRO A 2 3.38 -10.06 12.08
N ASN A 3 2.12 -10.09 11.65
CA ASN A 3 0.90 -9.71 12.39
C ASN A 3 0.64 -8.24 12.76
N LYS A 4 1.45 -7.27 12.32
CA LYS A 4 1.05 -5.86 12.48
C LYS A 4 0.05 -5.48 11.39
N THR A 5 -1.23 -5.38 11.77
CA THR A 5 -2.29 -4.89 10.90
C THR A 5 -1.92 -3.49 10.41
N VAL A 6 -1.86 -3.31 9.09
CA VAL A 6 -1.69 -1.98 8.52
C VAL A 6 -2.98 -1.21 8.81
N SER A 7 -2.84 -0.01 9.37
CA SER A 7 -4.00 0.83 9.69
C SER A 7 -4.81 1.14 8.42
N MET A 8 -6.13 1.21 8.55
CA MET A 8 -7.01 1.56 7.43
C MET A 8 -6.67 2.90 6.80
N SER A 9 -6.16 3.86 7.58
CA SER A 9 -5.63 5.14 7.07
C SER A 9 -4.50 4.93 6.06
N LYS A 10 -3.58 4.00 6.36
CA LYS A 10 -2.41 3.71 5.52
C LYS A 10 -2.78 2.87 4.30
N ILE A 11 -3.75 1.96 4.43
CA ILE A 11 -4.36 1.28 3.28
C ILE A 11 -5.01 2.28 2.33
N ARG A 12 -5.80 3.23 2.84
CA ARG A 12 -6.42 4.30 2.03
C ARG A 12 -5.38 5.16 1.31
N GLN A 13 -4.25 5.45 1.96
CA GLN A 13 -3.14 6.17 1.34
C GLN A 13 -2.48 5.37 0.20
N ILE A 14 -2.31 4.05 0.37
CA ILE A 14 -1.82 3.16 -0.70
C ILE A 14 -2.75 3.23 -1.91
N LEU A 15 -4.05 3.03 -1.71
CA LEU A 15 -5.05 3.07 -2.78
C LEU A 15 -5.08 4.42 -3.49
N ARG A 16 -5.07 5.53 -2.74
CA ARG A 16 -5.00 6.89 -3.31
C ARG A 16 -3.75 7.12 -4.14
N CYS A 17 -2.58 6.72 -3.63
CA CYS A 17 -1.33 6.89 -4.37
C CYS A 17 -1.32 6.06 -5.66
N TYR A 18 -1.88 4.85 -5.61
CA TYR A 18 -1.98 4.00 -6.79
C TYR A 18 -2.98 4.56 -7.82
N ALA A 19 -4.13 5.05 -7.38
CA ALA A 19 -5.11 5.74 -8.24
C ALA A 19 -4.54 7.01 -8.89
N GLN A 20 -3.56 7.67 -8.26
CA GLN A 20 -2.80 8.79 -8.85
C GLN A 20 -1.75 8.34 -9.89
N GLY A 21 -1.67 7.05 -10.23
CA GLY A 21 -0.70 6.51 -11.17
C GLY A 21 0.69 6.25 -10.58
N LYS A 22 0.87 6.33 -9.25
CA LYS A 22 2.19 6.05 -8.64
C LYS A 22 2.49 4.55 -8.66
N GLY A 23 3.67 4.19 -9.16
CA GLY A 23 4.15 2.81 -9.14
C GLY A 23 4.36 2.26 -7.73
N THR A 24 4.20 0.95 -7.57
CA THR A 24 4.31 0.27 -6.26
C THR A 24 5.66 0.46 -5.56
N LYS A 25 6.76 0.67 -6.31
CA LYS A 25 8.09 1.00 -5.77
C LYS A 25 8.11 2.38 -5.10
N ALA A 26 7.49 3.38 -5.74
CA ALA A 26 7.40 4.74 -5.19
C ALA A 26 6.51 4.77 -3.94
N ILE A 27 5.37 4.06 -3.97
CA ILE A 27 4.47 3.94 -2.81
C ILE A 27 5.18 3.24 -1.64
N SER A 28 5.98 2.21 -1.93
CA SER A 28 6.75 1.49 -0.92
C SER A 28 7.75 2.40 -0.21
N SER A 29 8.48 3.22 -0.97
CA SER A 29 9.41 4.21 -0.42
C SER A 29 8.67 5.30 0.37
N MET A 30 7.54 5.79 -0.14
CA MET A 30 6.78 6.88 0.48
C MET A 30 6.10 6.48 1.79
N LEU A 31 5.49 5.29 1.84
CA LEU A 31 4.71 4.85 3.00
C LEU A 31 5.51 3.94 3.94
N SER A 32 6.75 3.60 3.58
CA SER A 32 7.58 2.60 4.29
C SER A 32 6.82 1.28 4.49
N VAL A 33 6.10 0.86 3.45
CA VAL A 33 5.34 -0.40 3.41
C VAL A 33 5.99 -1.31 2.38
N SER A 34 6.11 -2.60 2.68
CA SER A 34 6.66 -3.56 1.72
C SER A 34 5.79 -3.64 0.46
N ARG A 35 6.42 -3.85 -0.69
CA ARG A 35 5.71 -4.01 -1.97
C ARG A 35 4.72 -5.17 -1.95
N ASN A 36 5.02 -6.24 -1.21
CA ASN A 36 4.13 -7.39 -1.04
C ASN A 36 2.84 -7.01 -0.34
N THR A 37 2.93 -6.21 0.73
CA THR A 37 1.74 -5.71 1.44
C THR A 37 0.94 -4.74 0.58
N ILE A 38 1.61 -3.87 -0.18
CA ILE A 38 0.93 -3.00 -1.17
C ILE A 38 0.19 -3.84 -2.21
N LYS A 39 0.85 -4.83 -2.84
CA LYS A 39 0.22 -5.72 -3.82
C LYS A 39 -0.97 -6.49 -3.24
N LYS A 40 -0.83 -7.02 -2.02
CA LYS A 40 -1.93 -7.71 -1.31
C LYS A 40 -3.15 -6.80 -1.18
N TYR A 41 -2.94 -5.56 -0.71
CA TYR A 41 -4.06 -4.63 -0.51
C TYR A 41 -4.60 -4.04 -1.82
N LEU A 42 -3.77 -3.87 -2.84
CA LEU A 42 -4.26 -3.52 -4.17
C LEU A 42 -5.15 -4.64 -4.72
N GLN A 43 -4.70 -5.90 -4.69
CA GLN A 43 -5.53 -7.04 -5.15
C GLN A 43 -6.81 -7.25 -4.33
N GLN A 44 -6.81 -6.89 -3.05
CA GLN A 44 -7.97 -7.09 -2.18
C GLN A 44 -9.04 -5.98 -2.32
N PHE A 45 -8.66 -4.79 -2.77
CA PHE A 45 -9.52 -3.61 -2.78
C PHE A 45 -9.64 -2.93 -4.17
N GLN A 46 -8.99 -3.46 -5.19
CA GLN A 46 -9.08 -3.03 -6.59
C GLN A 46 -9.70 -4.16 -7.42
#